data_AF-A0A6B3HHS0-F1
#
_entry.id   AF-A0A6B3HHS0-F1
#
_cell.length_a   1.000
_cell.length_b   1.000
_cell.length_c   1.000
_cell.angle_alpha   90.00
_cell.angle_beta   90.00
_cell.angle_gamma   90.00
#
_symmetry.space_group_name_H-M   'P 1'
#
loop_
_entity.id
_entity.type
_entity.pdbx_description
1 polymer ?
#
loop_
_entity_poly.entity_id
_entity_poly.type
_entity_poly.pdbx_seq_one_letter_code
_entity_poly.pdbx_strand_id
1 'polypeptide(L)' 'YHYILMRILMAARTHDLQAIDGPFLQIRDVDAYREVAGRAAALGFDGKWVLHPGQVDAANEVFSPSQEDYDHA' A
#
# COMPACT_ATOMS: atom_id res chain seq x y z
N TYR A 1 -3.02 -17.05 0.03
CA TYR A 1 -2.12 -15.97 -0.44
C TYR A 1 -1.96 -14.83 0.57
N HIS A 2 -2.98 -14.43 1.34
CA HIS A 2 -2.89 -13.27 2.25
C HIS A 2 -2.18 -13.48 3.61
N TYR A 3 -1.88 -14.73 4.00
CA TYR A 3 -1.33 -15.03 5.34
C TYR A 3 -0.07 -14.23 5.69
N ILE A 4 0.88 -14.12 4.74
CA ILE A 4 2.15 -13.41 4.97
C ILE A 4 1.90 -11.92 5.23
N LEU A 5 1.10 -11.28 4.37
CA LEU A 5 0.75 -9.85 4.51
C LEU A 5 0.00 -9.59 5.82
N MET A 6 -0.96 -10.44 6.18
CA MET A 6 -1.70 -10.31 7.45
C MET A 6 -0.80 -10.50 8.67
N ARG A 7 0.16 -11.44 8.62
CA ARG A 7 1.13 -11.63 9.72
C ARG A 7 2.00 -10.40 9.92
N ILE A 8 2.46 -9.77 8.83
CA ILE A 8 3.23 -8.52 8.88
C ILE A 8 2.36 -7.40 9.46
N LEU A 9 1.16 -7.20 8.90
CA LEU A 9 0.24 -6.16 9.33
C LEU A 9 -0.10 -6.27 10.82
N MET A 10 -0.48 -7.46 11.29
CA MET A 10 -0.83 -7.69 12.68
C MET A 10 0.35 -7.37 13.61
N ALA A 11 1.57 -7.78 13.25
CA ALA A 11 2.76 -7.45 14.01
C ALA A 11 3.01 -5.93 14.06
N ALA A 12 2.92 -5.26 12.91
CA ALA A 12 3.10 -3.81 12.82
C ALA A 12 2.09 -3.05 13.68
N ARG A 13 0.79 -3.36 13.55
CA ARG A 13 -0.28 -2.70 14.32
C ARG A 13 -0.19 -2.97 15.83
N THR A 14 0.24 -4.17 16.24
CA THR A 14 0.44 -4.50 17.66
C THR A 14 1.56 -3.68 18.30
N HIS A 15 2.49 -3.17 17.50
CA HIS A 15 3.67 -2.43 17.95
C HIS A 15 3.68 -0.95 17.51
N ASP A 16 2.54 -0.43 17.03
CA ASP A 16 2.42 0.94 16.53
C ASP A 16 3.47 1.29 15.45
N LEU A 17 3.70 0.35 14.54
CA LEU A 17 4.62 0.49 13.41
C LEU A 17 3.85 0.58 12.10
N GLN A 18 4.46 1.23 11.11
CA GLN A 18 3.97 1.24 9.74
C GLN A 18 4.20 -0.11 9.05
N ALA A 19 3.20 -0.61 8.33
CA ALA A 19 3.28 -1.79 7.47
C ALA A 19 3.47 -1.35 6.01
N ILE A 20 4.63 -1.68 5.43
CA ILE A 20 4.99 -1.29 4.06
C ILE A 20 5.06 -2.51 3.15
N ASP A 21 4.35 -2.48 2.02
CA ASP A 21 4.37 -3.54 1.02
C ASP A 21 5.60 -3.42 0.11
N GLY A 22 6.10 -4.57 -0.32
CA GLY A 22 7.33 -4.68 -1.12
C GLY A 22 7.18 -4.19 -2.56
N PRO A 23 8.22 -4.34 -3.38
CA PRO A 23 8.23 -3.84 -4.75
C PRO A 23 7.31 -4.64 -5.68
N PHE A 24 6.87 -4.00 -6.76
CA PHE A 24 6.27 -4.67 -7.91
C PHE A 24 7.19 -4.52 -9.13
N LEU A 25 7.68 -5.66 -9.63
CA LEU A 25 8.82 -5.71 -10.55
C LEU A 25 8.47 -5.36 -12.00
N GLN A 26 7.19 -5.42 -12.39
CA GLN A 26 6.75 -5.01 -13.73
C GLN A 26 6.64 -3.48 -13.79
N ILE A 27 7.78 -2.80 -13.77
CA ILE A 27 7.88 -1.34 -13.59
C ILE A 27 7.16 -0.49 -14.64
N ARG A 28 6.85 -1.05 -15.82
CA ARG A 28 6.15 -0.38 -16.91
C ARG A 28 4.62 -0.55 -16.83
N ASP A 29 4.15 -1.46 -16.00
CA ASP A 29 2.73 -1.77 -15.84
C ASP A 29 2.19 -1.07 -14.58
N VAL A 30 1.87 0.22 -14.75
CA VAL A 30 1.41 1.08 -13.65
C VAL A 30 -0.01 0.73 -13.22
N ASP A 31 -0.85 0.22 -14.13
CA ASP A 31 -2.21 -0.19 -13.79
C ASP A 31 -2.21 -1.45 -12.93
N ALA A 32 -1.40 -2.46 -13.27
CA ALA A 32 -1.20 -3.62 -12.41
C ALA A 32 -0.55 -3.23 -11.06
N TYR A 33 0.36 -2.24 -11.05
CA TYR A 33 0.89 -1.68 -9.79
C TYR A 33 -0.24 -1.12 -8.92
N ARG A 34 -1.14 -0.31 -9.50
CA ARG A 34 -2.28 0.30 -8.80
C ARG A 34 -3.22 -0.77 -8.23
N GLU A 35 -3.51 -1.83 -8.97
CA GLU A 35 -4.33 -2.94 -8.46
C GLU A 35 -3.71 -3.64 -7.25
N VAL A 36 -2.41 -3.96 -7.33
CA VAL A 36 -1.72 -4.65 -6.23
C VAL A 36 -1.57 -3.72 -5.02
N ALA A 37 -1.26 -2.44 -5.24
CA ALA A 37 -1.22 -1.43 -4.20
C ALA A 37 -2.59 -1.28 -3.50
N GLY A 38 -3.67 -1.21 -4.28
CA GLY A 38 -5.04 -1.11 -3.74
C GLY A 38 -5.42 -2.31 -2.88
N ARG A 39 -4.98 -3.53 -3.25
CA ARG A 39 -5.16 -4.72 -2.42
C ARG A 39 -4.40 -4.63 -1.10
N ALA A 40 -3.20 -4.06 -1.09
CA ALA A 40 -2.42 -3.87 0.14
C ALA A 40 -3.05 -2.77 1.03
N ALA A 41 -3.46 -1.65 0.45
CA ALA A 41 -4.16 -0.57 1.15
C ALA A 41 -5.47 -1.07 1.77
N ALA A 42 -6.26 -1.87 1.04
CA ALA A 42 -7.49 -2.46 1.55
C ALA A 42 -7.27 -3.45 2.72
N LEU A 43 -6.09 -4.06 2.84
CA LEU A 43 -5.72 -4.84 4.02
C LEU A 43 -5.34 -3.95 5.21
N GLY A 44 -4.98 -2.68 4.97
CA GLY A 44 -4.53 -1.73 5.97
C GLY A 44 -3.03 -1.50 5.99
N PHE A 45 -2.31 -1.73 4.87
CA PHE A 45 -0.92 -1.28 4.74
C PHE A 45 -0.83 0.23 4.54
N ASP A 46 0.26 0.83 5.01
CA ASP A 46 0.46 2.29 5.00
C ASP A 46 1.20 2.78 3.74
N GLY A 47 1.74 1.88 2.93
CA GLY A 47 2.47 2.24 1.73
C GLY A 47 3.02 1.06 0.94
N LYS A 48 3.64 1.36 -0.20
CA LYS A 48 4.30 0.38 -1.07
C LYS A 48 5.58 0.96 -1.67
N TRP A 49 6.61 0.11 -1.84
CA TRP A 49 7.84 0.53 -2.50
C TRP A 49 7.62 0.95 -3.94
N VAL A 50 8.38 1.96 -4.37
CA VAL A 50 8.43 2.46 -5.74
C VAL A 50 9.82 2.16 -6.31
N LEU A 51 9.85 1.46 -7.45
CA LEU A 51 11.09 1.14 -8.18
C LEU A 51 11.34 2.04 -9.38
N HIS A 52 10.31 2.74 -9.85
CA HIS A 52 10.38 3.61 -11.03
C HIS A 52 9.52 4.86 -10.84
N PRO A 53 9.96 6.06 -11.30
CA PRO A 53 9.21 7.31 -11.11
C PRO A 53 7.75 7.24 -11.54
N GLY A 54 7.43 6.48 -12.60
CA GLY A 54 6.05 6.29 -13.06
C GLY A 54 5.10 5.56 -12.09
N GLN A 55 5.61 4.98 -11.00
CA GLN A 55 4.78 4.36 -9.95
C GLN A 55 4.46 5.33 -8.80
N VAL A 56 5.12 6.49 -8.71
CA VAL A 56 4.97 7.45 -7.59
C VAL A 56 3.54 7.95 -7.48
N ASP A 57 2.95 8.41 -8.59
CA ASP A 57 1.60 8.98 -8.59
C ASP A 57 0.56 7.93 -8.18
N ALA A 58 0.67 6.71 -8.71
CA ALA A 58 -0.22 5.60 -8.36
C ALA A 58 -0.08 5.18 -6.89
N ALA A 59 1.14 5.18 -6.33
CA ALA A 59 1.35 4.92 -4.91
C ALA A 59 0.70 6.00 -4.04
N ASN A 60 0.96 7.28 -4.34
CA ASN A 60 0.38 8.39 -3.57
C ASN A 60 -1.15 8.42 -3.65
N GLU A 61 -1.72 8.18 -4.83
CA GLU A 61 -3.18 8.09 -5.03
C GLU A 61 -3.81 7.00 -4.16
N VAL A 62 -3.19 5.82 -4.09
CA VAL A 62 -3.74 4.66 -3.37
C VAL A 62 -3.59 4.78 -1.85
N PHE A 63 -2.49 5.32 -1.36
CA PHE A 63 -2.17 5.34 0.07
C PHE A 63 -2.43 6.69 0.75
N SER A 64 -2.86 7.72 0.01
CA SER A 64 -3.34 8.95 0.63
C SER A 64 -4.78 8.74 1.13
N PRO A 65 -5.10 9.10 2.37
CA PRO A 65 -6.48 9.06 2.85
C PRO A 65 -7.36 9.97 2.01
N SER A 66 -8.61 9.57 1.81
CA SER A 66 -9.59 10.43 1.15
C SER A 66 -9.93 11.61 2.05
N GLN A 67 -10.51 12.67 1.47
CA GLN A 67 -11.01 13.79 2.27
C GLN A 67 -12.08 13.32 3.28
N GLU A 68 -12.90 12.35 2.89
CA GLU A 68 -13.92 11.77 3.76
C GLU A 68 -13.31 11.05 4.98
N ASP A 69 -12.23 10.28 4.77
CA ASP A 69 -11.49 9.64 5.86
C ASP A 69 -10.88 10.66 6.81
N TYR A 70 -10.37 11.78 6.27
CA TYR A 70 -9.85 12.89 7.05
C TYR A 70 -10.94 13.57 7.89
N ASP A 71 -12.11 13.80 7.31
CA ASP A 71 -13.20 14.51 7.99
C ASP A 71 -13.86 13.65 9.09
N HIS A 72 -13.67 12.32 9.06
CA HIS A 72 -14.18 11.38 10.07
C HIS A 72 -13.27 11.21 11.30
N ALA A 73 -11.98 11.56 11.18
CA ALA A 73 -10.95 11.34 12.22
C ALA A 73 -11.03 12.35 13.37
#